data_AF-A0A0C3FQT7-F1
#
_entry.id   AF-A0A0C3FQT7-F1
#
_cell.length_a   1.000
_cell.length_b   1.000
_cell.length_c   1.000
_cell.angle_alpha   90.00
_cell.angle_beta   90.00
_cell.angle_gamma   90.00
#
_symmetry.space_group_name_H-M   'P 1'
#
loop_
_entity.id
_entity.type
_entity.pdbx_description
1 polymer ?
#
loop_
_entity_poly.entity_id
_entity_poly.type
_entity_poly.pdbx_seq_one_letter_code
_entity_poly.pdbx_strand_id
1 'polypeptide(L)'
;MARRSAPPHSGPAYLSPHPHPSMGRRQIHDLNENAFSTFMREEIWAPEKMPGNVSILTGVGVFFGGIVMARAFGDFLALMVPTA
;
A
#
# COMPACT_ATOMS: atom_id res chain seq x y z
N MET A 1 29.73 39.43 36.45
CA MET A 1 28.78 39.22 35.34
C MET A 1 28.30 37.77 35.39
N ALA A 2 27.11 37.55 35.94
CA ALA A 2 26.49 36.23 36.00
C ALA A 2 26.08 35.80 34.59
N ARG A 3 26.52 34.60 34.19
CA ARG A 3 26.16 33.96 32.93
C ARG A 3 24.64 33.76 32.93
N ARG A 4 23.92 34.45 32.05
CA ARG A 4 22.51 34.20 31.78
C ARG A 4 22.35 32.72 31.48
N SER A 5 21.58 32.02 32.32
CA SER A 5 21.25 30.61 32.18
C SER A 5 20.64 30.37 30.80
N ALA A 6 21.29 29.51 29.99
CA ALA A 6 20.67 28.98 28.78
C ALA A 6 19.43 28.15 29.17
N PRO A 7 18.33 28.21 28.38
CA PRO A 7 17.12 27.42 28.66
C PRO A 7 17.45 25.92 28.72
N PRO A 8 16.82 25.15 29.65
CA PRO A 8 16.96 23.70 29.66
C PRO A 8 16.46 23.15 28.32
N HIS A 9 17.28 22.32 27.64
CA HIS A 9 17.09 21.75 26.29
C HIS A 9 17.66 22.55 25.08
N SER A 10 18.63 23.45 25.27
CA SER A 10 19.44 23.94 24.13
C SER A 10 20.45 22.88 23.65
N GLY A 11 19.95 21.83 22.99
CA GLY A 11 20.77 20.91 22.20
C GLY A 11 21.42 21.64 21.01
N PRO A 12 22.51 21.10 20.42
CA PRO A 12 23.27 21.79 19.38
C PRO A 12 22.39 22.11 18.17
N ALA A 13 22.27 23.40 17.86
CA ALA A 13 21.43 23.97 16.79
C ALA A 13 21.87 23.64 15.35
N TYR A 14 22.76 22.65 15.16
CA TYR A 14 23.28 22.23 13.86
C TYR A 14 22.60 20.97 13.30
N LEU A 15 21.77 20.28 14.09
CA LEU A 15 20.82 19.33 13.52
C LEU A 15 19.61 20.11 13.00
N SER A 16 19.62 20.45 11.72
CA SER A 16 18.37 20.66 10.98
C SER A 16 17.50 19.43 11.21
N PRO A 17 16.26 19.56 11.72
CA PRO A 17 15.33 18.45 11.74
C PRO A 17 15.12 18.02 10.29
N HIS A 18 15.78 16.94 9.91
CA HIS A 18 15.44 16.26 8.68
C HIS A 18 13.97 15.86 8.89
N PRO A 19 13.05 16.16 7.96
CA PRO A 19 11.66 15.77 8.13
C PRO A 19 11.63 14.25 8.19
N HIS A 20 11.59 13.74 9.42
CA HIS A 20 11.40 12.33 9.70
C HIS A 20 9.99 12.02 9.14
N PRO A 21 9.83 11.08 8.20
CA PRO A 21 8.50 10.67 7.74
C PRO A 21 7.67 10.01 8.86
N SER A 22 8.21 9.93 10.09
CA SER A 22 7.54 9.42 11.29
C SER A 22 6.94 10.50 12.19
N MET A 23 6.90 11.79 11.78
CA MET A 23 5.96 12.71 12.39
C MET A 23 4.56 12.22 12.01
N GLY A 24 3.96 11.50 12.95
CA GLY A 24 2.77 10.69 12.81
C GLY A 24 1.83 11.26 11.77
N ARG A 25 1.62 10.48 10.70
CA ARG A 25 0.41 10.58 9.92
C ARG A 25 -0.69 10.60 10.97
N ARG A 26 -1.34 11.75 11.16
CA ARG A 26 -2.63 11.78 11.81
C ARG A 26 -3.47 10.86 10.95
N GLN A 27 -3.52 9.59 11.33
CA GLN A 27 -4.48 8.64 10.84
C GLN A 27 -5.77 9.26 11.31
N ILE A 28 -6.38 10.03 10.42
CA ILE A 28 -7.75 10.48 10.57
C ILE A 28 -8.51 9.16 10.62
N HIS A 29 -8.70 8.69 11.85
CA HIS A 29 -9.46 7.50 12.16
C HIS A 29 -10.89 7.98 12.01
N ASP A 30 -11.41 7.85 10.81
CA ASP A 30 -12.77 8.24 10.52
C ASP A 30 -13.66 7.21 11.22
N LEU A 31 -14.50 7.68 12.15
CA LEU A 31 -15.36 6.82 12.98
C LEU A 31 -16.39 6.04 12.15
N ASN A 32 -16.48 6.34 10.84
CA ASN A 32 -17.33 5.67 9.87
C ASN A 32 -16.55 4.71 8.94
N GLU A 33 -15.30 4.35 9.27
CA GLU A 33 -14.55 3.37 8.47
C GLU A 33 -15.12 1.96 8.63
N ASN A 34 -15.54 1.39 7.50
CA ASN A 34 -15.91 -0.03 7.40
C ASN A 34 -14.67 -0.92 7.56
N ALA A 35 -14.85 -2.12 8.10
CA ALA A 35 -13.76 -3.10 8.27
C ALA A 35 -12.96 -3.36 6.98
N PHE A 36 -13.59 -3.22 5.82
CA PHE A 36 -12.94 -3.29 4.51
C PHE A 36 -11.94 -2.14 4.26
N SER A 37 -12.30 -0.89 4.59
CA SER A 37 -11.37 0.25 4.46
C SER A 37 -10.17 0.14 5.40
N THR A 38 -10.39 -0.35 6.63
CA THR A 38 -9.31 -0.64 7.57
C THR A 38 -8.40 -1.75 7.02
N PHE A 39 -8.97 -2.84 6.49
CA PHE A 39 -8.20 -3.92 5.87
C PHE A 39 -7.37 -3.44 4.68
N MET A 40 -7.93 -2.63 3.78
CA MET A 40 -7.18 -2.08 2.65
C MET A 40 -6.01 -1.19 3.12
N ARG A 41 -6.21 -0.40 4.18
CA ARG A 41 -5.17 0.46 4.76
C ARG A 41 -4.06 -0.34 5.43
N GLU A 42 -4.43 -1.29 6.28
CA GLU A 42 -3.49 -2.06 7.11
C GLU A 42 -2.81 -3.20 6.33
N GLU A 43 -3.56 -3.89 5.48
CA GLU A 43 -3.09 -5.12 4.84
C GLU A 43 -2.83 -4.97 3.35
N ILE A 44 -3.20 -3.87 2.67
CA ILE A 44 -2.83 -3.65 1.26
C ILE A 44 -1.84 -2.51 1.11
N TRP A 45 -2.08 -1.38 1.76
CA TRP A 45 -1.28 -0.16 1.59
C TRP A 45 -0.22 0.08 2.68
N ALA A 46 -0.11 -0.79 3.69
CA ALA A 46 0.96 -0.69 4.68
C ALA A 46 2.33 -0.94 4.02
N PRO A 47 3.31 -0.03 4.19
CA PRO A 47 4.59 -0.09 3.50
C PRO A 47 5.40 -1.35 3.87
N GLU A 48 5.17 -1.94 5.05
CA GLU A 48 5.86 -3.19 5.44
C GLU A 48 5.30 -4.44 4.75
N LYS A 49 4.04 -4.42 4.32
CA LYS A 49 3.34 -5.56 3.67
C LYS A 49 3.31 -5.47 2.15
N MET A 50 3.66 -4.31 1.57
CA MET A 50 3.55 -4.04 0.12
C MET A 50 4.15 -5.12 -0.78
N PRO A 51 5.37 -5.65 -0.57
CA PRO A 51 5.96 -6.64 -1.47
C PRO A 51 5.15 -7.95 -1.52
N GLY A 52 4.65 -8.41 -0.38
CA GLY A 52 3.82 -9.61 -0.28
C GLY A 52 2.45 -9.42 -0.93
N ASN A 53 1.83 -8.26 -0.70
CA ASN A 53 0.51 -7.93 -1.25
C ASN A 53 0.53 -7.81 -2.77
N VAL A 54 1.60 -7.21 -3.33
CA VAL A 54 1.79 -7.13 -4.79
C VAL A 54 1.92 -8.53 -5.39
N SER A 55 2.63 -9.45 -4.72
CA SER A 55 2.72 -10.85 -5.17
C SER A 55 1.35 -11.54 -5.17
N ILE A 56 0.56 -11.37 -4.11
CA ILE A 56 -0.81 -11.92 -4.02
C ILE A 56 -1.70 -11.34 -5.12
N LEU A 57 -1.69 -10.02 -5.29
CA LEU A 57 -2.49 -9.33 -6.30
C LEU A 57 -2.09 -9.74 -7.72
N THR A 58 -0.79 -9.92 -7.96
CA THR A 58 -0.26 -10.46 -9.22
C THR A 58 -0.72 -11.90 -9.43
N GLY A 59 -0.64 -12.76 -8.41
CA GLY A 59 -1.09 -14.15 -8.49
C GLY A 59 -2.58 -14.28 -8.80
N VAL A 60 -3.42 -13.51 -8.09
CA VAL A 60 -4.86 -13.44 -8.35
C VAL A 60 -5.13 -12.92 -9.76
N GLY A 61 -4.44 -11.86 -10.19
CA GLY A 61 -4.58 -11.30 -11.53
C GLY A 61 -4.21 -12.29 -12.64
N VAL A 62 -3.09 -13.00 -12.49
CA VAL A 62 -2.65 -14.04 -13.45
C VAL A 62 -3.64 -15.20 -13.49
N PHE A 63 -4.18 -15.62 -12.34
CA PHE A 63 -5.16 -16.70 -12.28
C PHE A 63 -6.45 -16.35 -13.04
N PHE A 64 -7.06 -15.20 -12.75
CA PHE A 64 -8.27 -14.77 -13.45
C PHE A 64 -8.00 -14.43 -14.92
N GLY A 65 -6.86 -13.80 -15.22
CA GLY A 65 -6.42 -13.55 -16.59
C GLY A 65 -6.28 -14.84 -17.39
N GLY A 66 -5.70 -15.90 -16.79
CA GLY A 66 -5.61 -17.22 -17.39
C GLY A 66 -6.96 -17.86 -17.69
N ILE A 67 -7.94 -17.73 -16.79
CA ILE A 67 -9.31 -18.22 -17.02
C ILE A 67 -9.94 -17.51 -18.22
N VAL A 68 -9.85 -16.18 -18.28
CA VAL A 68 -10.41 -15.39 -19.39
C VAL A 68 -9.72 -15.75 -20.70
N MET A 69 -8.39 -15.88 -20.68
CA MET A 69 -7.59 -16.29 -21.84
C MET A 69 -8.01 -17.67 -22.35
N ALA A 70 -8.15 -18.66 -21.45
CA ALA A 70 -8.58 -20.00 -21.81
C ALA A 70 -10.01 -20.03 -22.39
N ARG A 71 -10.92 -19.21 -21.84
CA ARG A 71 -12.28 -19.01 -22.36
C ARG A 71 -12.27 -18.43 -23.76
N ALA A 72 -11.58 -17.31 -23.96
CA ALA A 72 -11.50 -16.64 -25.26
C ALA A 72 -10.84 -17.53 -26.33
N PHE A 73 -9.82 -18.30 -25.95
CA PHE A 73 -9.20 -19.27 -26.84
C PHE A 73 -10.15 -20.43 -27.19
N GLY A 74 -10.92 -20.93 -26.22
CA GLY A 74 -11.96 -21.92 -26.46
C GLY A 74 -13.04 -21.43 -27.43
N ASP A 75 -13.52 -20.20 -27.25
CA ASP A 75 -14.50 -19.57 -28.15
C ASP A 75 -13.92 -19.38 -29.57
N PHE A 76 -12.65 -18.98 -29.66
CA PHE A 76 -11.94 -18.87 -30.93
C PHE A 76 -11.83 -20.22 -31.65
N LEU A 77 -11.44 -21.28 -30.95
CA LEU A 77 -11.39 -22.63 -31.51
C LEU A 77 -12.77 -23.13 -31.92
N ALA A 78 -13.80 -22.89 -31.12
CA ALA A 78 -15.18 -23.27 -31.43
C ALA A 78 -15.70 -22.57 -32.69
N LEU A 79 -15.35 -21.30 -32.90
CA LEU A 79 -15.70 -20.55 -34.10
C LEU A 79 -14.94 -21.05 -35.35
N MET A 80 -13.75 -21.62 -35.17
CA MET A 80 -12.91 -22.13 -36.25
C MET A 80 -13.24 -23.57 -36.67
N VAL A 81 -13.90 -24.33 -35.80
CA VAL A 81 -14.43 -25.67 -36.13
C VAL A 81 -15.73 -25.52 -36.93
N PRO A 82 -15.78 -25.94 -38.21
CA PRO A 82 -17.02 -25.93 -38.96
C PRO A 82 -17.98 -26.93 -38.32
N THR A 83 -19.07 -26.42 -37.74
CA THR A 83 -20.19 -27.24 -37.35
C THR A 83 -20.86 -27.73 -38.63
N ALA A 84 -20.86 -29.06 -38.82
CA ALA A 84 -21.42 -29.74 -39.98
C ALA A 84 -22.93 -29.51 -40.12
#